data_AF-A0A531K0R1-F1
#
_entry.id   AF-A0A531K0R1-F1
#
_cell.length_a   1.000
_cell.length_b   1.000
_cell.length_c   1.000
_cell.angle_alpha   90.00
_cell.angle_beta   90.00
_cell.angle_gamma   90.00
#
_symmetry.space_group_name_H-M   'P 1'
#
loop_
_entity.id
_entity.type
_entity.pdbx_description
1 polymer ?
#
loop_
_entity_poly.entity_id
_entity_poly.type
_entity_poly.pdbx_seq_one_letter_code
_entity_poly.pdbx_strand_id
1 'polypeptide(L)'
;MPAPAIYVDADACPVKAEVEKVAERHGVVVTFVSNGGLRPSRDPMIRNVVVSKGADAADDWIVDNAKPNDIVVTSDIPLAARTVALGAHVLGP
;
A
#
# COMPACT_ATOMS: atom_id res chain seq x y z
N MET A 1 4.02 6.51 -19.05
CA MET A 1 4.41 6.01 -17.71
C MET A 1 3.63 4.73 -17.45
N PRO A 2 4.16 3.75 -16.70
CA PRO A 2 3.41 2.56 -16.31
C PRO A 2 2.13 2.97 -15.57
N ALA A 3 1.08 2.15 -15.66
CA ALA A 3 -0.11 2.34 -14.84
C ALA A 3 0.28 2.24 -13.35
N PRO A 4 -0.20 3.15 -12.50
CA PRO A 4 0.15 3.14 -11.08
C PRO A 4 -0.50 1.93 -10.38
N ALA A 5 0.17 1.41 -9.36
CA ALA A 5 -0.43 0.56 -8.34
C ALA A 5 -0.61 1.34 -7.03
N ILE A 6 -1.54 0.89 -6.17
CA ILE A 6 -1.72 1.43 -4.82
C ILE A 6 -1.15 0.44 -3.82
N TYR A 7 -0.27 0.90 -2.95
CA TYR A 7 0.23 0.18 -1.78
C TYR A 7 -0.31 0.84 -0.52
N VAL A 8 -0.83 0.03 0.39
CA VAL A 8 -1.39 0.53 1.66
C VAL A 8 -0.69 -0.17 2.81
N ASP A 9 -0.09 0.62 3.70
CA ASP A 9 0.29 0.14 5.03
C ASP A 9 -0.99 -0.16 5.82
N ALA A 10 -1.27 -1.44 6.04
CA ALA A 10 -2.54 -1.92 6.54
C ALA A 10 -2.54 -2.24 8.04
N ASP A 11 -1.46 -2.02 8.78
CA ASP A 11 -1.41 -2.34 10.21
C ASP A 11 -2.30 -1.39 11.05
N ALA A 12 -2.54 -0.16 10.59
CA ALA A 12 -3.43 0.79 11.26
C ALA A 12 -4.20 1.75 10.34
N CYS A 13 -4.24 1.52 9.01
CA CYS A 13 -4.90 2.44 8.09
C CYS A 13 -6.44 2.50 8.28
N PRO A 14 -7.01 3.67 8.62
CA PRO A 14 -8.45 3.85 8.82
C PRO A 14 -9.27 3.96 7.52
N VAL A 15 -8.61 4.24 6.39
CA VAL A 15 -9.27 4.57 5.11
C VAL A 15 -9.21 3.44 4.07
N LYS A 16 -9.10 2.17 4.50
CA LYS A 16 -9.01 1.03 3.57
C LYS A 16 -10.21 0.95 2.62
N ALA A 17 -11.41 1.21 3.13
CA ALA A 17 -12.65 1.16 2.34
C ALA A 17 -12.70 2.28 1.28
N GLU A 18 -12.19 3.45 1.60
CA GLU A 18 -12.06 4.58 0.67
C GLU A 18 -11.06 4.26 -0.43
N VAL A 19 -9.92 3.65 -0.08
CA VAL A 19 -8.92 3.18 -1.06
C VAL A 19 -9.54 2.18 -2.02
N GLU A 20 -10.24 1.16 -1.52
CA GLU A 20 -10.94 0.16 -2.36
C GLU A 20 -11.94 0.83 -3.32
N LYS A 21 -12.78 1.72 -2.79
CA LYS A 21 -13.81 2.43 -3.56
C LYS A 21 -13.23 3.33 -4.64
N VAL A 22 -12.10 4.00 -4.38
CA VAL A 22 -11.45 4.87 -5.37
C VAL A 22 -10.71 4.02 -6.41
N ALA A 23 -10.00 2.98 -5.97
CA ALA A 23 -9.26 2.08 -6.85
C ALA A 23 -10.19 1.36 -7.85
N GLU A 24 -11.37 0.91 -7.40
CA GLU A 24 -12.40 0.28 -8.24
C GLU A 24 -12.82 1.22 -9.39
N ARG A 25 -13.06 2.50 -9.11
CA ARG A 25 -13.46 3.49 -10.14
C ARG A 25 -12.39 3.72 -11.20
N HIS A 26 -11.12 3.57 -10.83
CA HIS A 26 -9.98 3.81 -11.70
C HIS A 26 -9.41 2.52 -12.29
N GLY A 27 -9.92 1.35 -11.92
CA GLY A 27 -9.38 0.06 -12.34
C GLY A 27 -7.93 -0.16 -11.90
N VAL A 28 -7.55 0.36 -10.72
CA VAL A 28 -6.19 0.29 -10.18
C VAL A 28 -6.08 -0.84 -9.16
N VAL A 29 -4.99 -1.59 -9.22
CA VAL A 29 -4.74 -2.68 -8.25
C VAL A 29 -4.32 -2.10 -6.91
N VAL A 30 -4.92 -2.61 -5.84
CA VAL A 30 -4.56 -2.28 -4.45
C VAL A 30 -3.82 -3.46 -3.83
N THR A 31 -2.70 -3.19 -3.17
CA THR A 31 -1.99 -4.16 -2.34
C THR A 31 -1.96 -3.66 -0.91
N PHE A 32 -2.73 -4.32 -0.03
CA PHE A 32 -2.65 -4.13 1.40
C PHE A 32 -1.50 -4.96 1.97
N VAL A 33 -0.60 -4.30 2.69
CA VAL A 33 0.58 -4.93 3.29
C VAL A 33 0.46 -4.81 4.80
N SER A 34 0.54 -5.93 5.52
CA SER A 34 0.43 -5.92 6.99
C SER A 34 1.34 -6.96 7.65
N ASN A 35 1.73 -6.72 8.90
CA ASN A 35 2.49 -7.66 9.73
C ASN A 35 1.62 -8.83 10.26
N GLY A 36 0.33 -8.83 9.93
CA GLY A 36 -0.62 -9.89 10.30
C GLY A 36 -2.08 -9.47 10.19
N GLY A 37 -2.97 -10.41 10.51
CA GLY A 37 -4.38 -10.09 10.85
C GLY A 37 -5.28 -9.61 9.70
N LEU A 38 -4.81 -9.57 8.46
CA LEU A 38 -5.62 -9.09 7.33
C LEU A 38 -6.45 -10.23 6.73
N ARG A 39 -7.78 -10.05 6.70
CA ARG A 39 -8.67 -10.99 6.02
C ARG A 39 -8.53 -10.83 4.50
N PRO A 40 -8.26 -11.90 3.72
CA PRO A 40 -8.17 -11.82 2.27
C PRO A 40 -9.44 -11.24 1.64
N SER A 41 -9.26 -10.35 0.67
CA SER A 41 -10.36 -9.91 -0.18
C SER A 41 -10.70 -11.00 -1.22
N ARG A 42 -11.96 -11.01 -1.67
CA ARG A 42 -12.40 -11.84 -2.81
C ARG A 42 -12.30 -11.12 -4.15
N ASP A 43 -12.00 -9.82 -4.11
CA ASP A 43 -11.86 -9.00 -5.29
C ASP A 43 -10.51 -9.27 -5.98
N PRO A 44 -10.47 -9.62 -7.28
CA PRO A 44 -9.22 -9.84 -8.00
C PRO A 44 -8.31 -8.60 -8.10
N MET A 45 -8.85 -7.40 -7.89
CA MET A 45 -8.12 -6.13 -7.87
C MET A 45 -7.47 -5.82 -6.52
N ILE A 46 -7.81 -6.58 -5.48
CA ILE A 46 -7.28 -6.40 -4.14
C ILE A 46 -6.34 -7.56 -3.79
N ARG A 47 -5.10 -7.21 -3.47
CA ARG A 47 -4.07 -8.13 -3.03
C ARG A 47 -3.79 -7.90 -1.56
N ASN A 48 -3.60 -8.99 -0.83
CA ASN A 48 -3.23 -8.96 0.58
C ASN A 48 -1.86 -9.62 0.72
N VAL A 49 -0.89 -8.86 1.19
CA VAL A 49 0.45 -9.35 1.50
C VAL A 49 0.60 -9.32 3.01
N VAL A 50 0.82 -10.49 3.59
CA VAL A 50 1.14 -10.62 5.02
C VAL A 50 2.63 -10.92 5.12
N VAL A 51 3.37 -10.02 5.73
CA VAL A 51 4.82 -10.17 5.95
C VAL A 51 5.08 -10.85 7.29
N SER A 52 6.28 -11.42 7.44
CA SER A 52 6.72 -12.01 8.72
C SER A 52 6.81 -10.92 9.81
N LYS A 53 6.64 -11.31 11.09
CA LYS A 53 6.66 -10.41 12.26
C LYS A 53 8.07 -9.86 12.57
N GLY A 54 8.66 -9.12 11.65
CA GLY A 54 9.74 -8.17 11.93
C GLY A 54 9.15 -6.79 12.20
N ALA A 55 9.77 -6.01 13.07
CA ALA A 55 9.56 -4.56 13.05
C ALA A 55 9.90 -4.08 11.63
N ASP A 56 9.05 -3.21 11.07
CA ASP A 56 9.25 -2.57 9.76
C ASP A 56 9.18 -3.49 8.52
N ALA A 57 8.77 -4.75 8.68
CA ALA A 57 8.70 -5.70 7.55
C ALA A 57 7.71 -5.25 6.45
N ALA A 58 6.61 -4.59 6.82
CA ALA A 58 5.63 -4.09 5.88
C ALA A 58 6.21 -2.92 5.07
N ASP A 59 6.91 -2.01 5.75
CA ASP A 59 7.56 -0.84 5.16
C ASP A 59 8.63 -1.26 4.16
N ASP A 60 9.49 -2.19 4.55
CA ASP A 60 10.53 -2.74 3.68
C ASP A 60 9.93 -3.39 2.44
N TRP A 61 8.87 -4.18 2.61
CA TRP A 61 8.19 -4.80 1.49
C TRP A 61 7.59 -3.75 0.53
N ILE A 62 6.94 -2.71 1.07
CA ILE A 62 6.38 -1.62 0.25
C ILE A 62 7.49 -0.93 -0.53
N VAL A 63 8.59 -0.57 0.12
CA VAL A 63 9.73 0.14 -0.51
C VAL A 63 10.38 -0.71 -1.60
N ASP A 64 10.54 -2.01 -1.38
CA ASP A 64 11.14 -2.93 -2.36
C ASP A 64 10.26 -3.16 -3.60
N ASN A 65 8.93 -2.98 -3.46
CA ASN A 65 7.97 -3.22 -4.54
C ASN A 65 7.48 -1.95 -5.23
N ALA A 66 7.57 -0.80 -4.56
CA ALA A 66 7.12 0.49 -5.08
C ALA A 66 8.03 0.96 -6.24
N LYS A 67 7.40 1.50 -7.27
CA LYS A 67 8.05 2.05 -8.45
C LYS A 67 7.69 3.54 -8.60
N PRO A 68 8.44 4.29 -9.42
CA PRO A 68 8.05 5.64 -9.77
C PRO A 68 6.61 5.66 -10.32
N ASN A 69 5.82 6.65 -9.89
CA ASN A 69 4.39 6.83 -10.19
C ASN A 69 3.41 5.93 -9.41
N ASP A 70 3.87 4.99 -8.58
CA ASP A 70 2.95 4.27 -7.68
C ASP A 70 2.42 5.18 -6.57
N ILE A 71 1.32 4.78 -5.95
CA ILE A 71 0.67 5.50 -4.86
C ILE A 71 0.87 4.71 -3.56
N VAL A 72 1.36 5.36 -2.53
CA VAL A 72 1.54 4.76 -1.20
C VAL A 72 0.64 5.48 -0.19
N VAL A 73 -0.21 4.73 0.49
CA VAL A 73 -1.08 5.22 1.56
C VAL A 73 -0.46 4.79 2.90
N THR A 74 0.04 5.77 3.65
CA THR A 74 0.65 5.53 4.96
C THR A 74 0.61 6.80 5.81
N SER A 75 0.51 6.62 7.13
CA SER A 75 0.76 7.68 8.13
C SER A 75 2.17 7.62 8.70
N ASP A 76 2.98 6.62 8.33
CA ASP A 76 4.35 6.46 8.77
C ASP A 76 5.27 7.42 7.98
N ILE A 77 5.87 8.38 8.69
CA ILE A 77 6.73 9.40 8.11
C ILE A 77 8.03 8.80 7.55
N PRO A 78 8.76 7.91 8.25
CA PRO A 78 9.86 7.15 7.68
C PRO A 78 9.53 6.44 6.35
N LEU A 79 8.42 5.68 6.28
CA LEU A 79 8.00 5.00 5.04
C LEU A 79 7.67 6.01 3.93
N ALA A 80 6.94 7.08 4.26
CA ALA A 80 6.63 8.15 3.33
C ALA A 80 7.90 8.76 2.72
N ALA A 81 8.90 9.06 3.54
CA ALA A 81 10.17 9.63 3.08
C ALA A 81 10.90 8.68 2.11
N ARG A 82 10.95 7.38 2.42
CA ARG A 82 11.59 6.36 1.57
C ARG A 82 10.89 6.23 0.21
N THR A 83 9.56 6.25 0.19
CA THR A 83 8.77 6.06 -1.03
C THR A 83 8.73 7.30 -1.92
N VAL A 84 8.69 8.51 -1.33
CA VAL A 84 8.88 9.76 -2.11
C VAL A 84 10.24 9.77 -2.81
N ALA A 85 11.31 9.28 -2.16
CA ALA A 85 12.63 9.21 -2.78
C ALA A 85 12.68 8.27 -4.00
N LEU A 86 11.75 7.30 -4.10
CA LEU A 86 11.59 6.43 -5.27
C LEU A 86 10.73 7.05 -6.39
N GLY A 87 10.16 8.24 -6.18
CA GLY A 87 9.24 8.89 -7.12
C GLY A 87 7.81 8.37 -7.05
N ALA A 88 7.42 7.73 -5.93
CA ALA A 88 6.03 7.40 -5.63
C ALA A 88 5.28 8.63 -5.09
N HIS A 89 3.96 8.62 -5.25
CA HIS A 89 3.04 9.60 -4.68
C HIS A 89 2.57 9.10 -3.31
N VAL A 90 2.76 9.89 -2.26
CA VAL A 90 2.38 9.47 -0.90
C VAL A 90 1.17 10.25 -0.41
N LEU A 91 0.20 9.53 0.14
CA LEU A 91 -1.03 10.09 0.72
C LEU A 91 -1.18 9.65 2.17
N GLY A 92 -1.51 10.60 3.03
CA GLY A 92 -1.92 10.32 4.40
C GLY A 92 -3.38 9.85 4.46
N PRO A 93 -3.73 8.93 5.37
CA PRO A 93 -5.10 8.51 5.63
C PRO A 93 -5.95 9.58 6.32
#